data_AF-A0A378YF66-F1
#
_entry.id   AF-A0A378YF66-F1
#
_cell.length_a   1.000
_cell.length_b   1.000
_cell.length_c   1.000
_cell.angle_alpha   90.00
_cell.angle_beta   90.00
_cell.angle_gamma   90.00
#
_symmetry.space_group_name_H-M   'P 1'
#
loop_
_entity.id
_entity.type
_entity.pdbx_description
1 polymer ?
#
loop_
_entity_poly.entity_id
_entity_poly.type
_entity_poly.pdbx_seq_one_letter_code
_entity_poly.pdbx_strand_id
1 'polypeptide(L)'
;MAAATEYVVYRGRMDFLAILRDRLTAFGELITADVDLTAPVPTCGDWTLHDLVEHMGRGNQWVVTAVAELRGNDDGEPAPHDPAELRAWFDRTSDALVTALSADPATQAWTFTRLAPRTVGFWRRRRTHETVMHLWDAQFALGTAAPIDAALADDGIAEVFDMFAQRMIDRGLATPPEAAVQVRSTDTGTIRTYGKGEPTAEIAAPAADLLLLLWQRKPSSDPAFAWQGDRESGESVLAGPLTP
;
A
#
# COMPACT_ATOMS: atom_id res chain seq x y z
N MET A 1 16.47 -18.34 25.02
CA MET A 1 15.83 -19.43 24.25
C MET A 1 14.29 -19.35 24.21
N ALA A 2 13.67 -18.20 24.53
CA ALA A 2 12.22 -17.99 24.44
C ALA A 2 11.75 -17.28 23.15
N ALA A 3 12.67 -16.67 22.37
CA ALA A 3 12.32 -15.87 21.19
C ALA A 3 11.90 -16.70 19.96
N ALA A 4 12.32 -17.97 19.87
CA ALA A 4 12.00 -18.82 18.72
C ALA A 4 10.57 -19.40 18.77
N THR A 5 9.94 -19.41 19.95
CA THR A 5 8.58 -19.94 20.14
C THR A 5 7.51 -18.89 19.80
N GLU A 6 7.81 -17.60 19.91
CA GLU A 6 6.89 -16.51 19.51
C GLU A 6 6.78 -16.38 17.98
N TYR A 7 7.86 -16.68 17.25
CA TYR A 7 7.89 -16.61 15.78
C TYR A 7 7.05 -17.69 15.08
N VAL A 8 6.74 -18.80 15.78
CA VAL A 8 5.98 -19.94 15.23
C VAL A 8 4.48 -19.82 15.52
N VAL A 9 4.05 -18.87 16.36
CA VAL A 9 2.67 -18.79 16.87
C VAL A 9 1.77 -17.81 16.08
N TYR A 10 2.30 -16.95 15.21
CA TYR A 10 1.50 -16.09 14.32
C TYR A 10 1.58 -16.53 12.83
N ARG A 11 1.09 -17.73 12.53
CA ARG A 11 0.35 -17.94 11.26
C ARG A 11 -1.16 -17.76 11.45
N GLY A 12 -1.53 -16.84 12.35
CA GLY A 12 -2.87 -16.26 12.38
C GLY A 12 -3.07 -15.44 11.11
N ARG A 13 -4.19 -15.65 10.42
CA ARG A 13 -4.58 -14.86 9.25
C ARG A 13 -4.51 -13.37 9.65
N MET A 14 -3.79 -12.53 8.88
CA MET A 14 -3.67 -11.09 9.15
C MET A 14 -5.04 -10.47 9.37
N ASP A 15 -5.21 -9.78 10.50
CA ASP A 15 -6.40 -8.98 10.76
C ASP A 15 -6.21 -7.58 10.16
N PHE A 16 -6.48 -7.50 8.85
CA PHE A 16 -6.42 -6.23 8.12
C PHE A 16 -7.29 -5.14 8.74
N LEU A 17 -8.43 -5.45 9.35
CA LEU A 17 -9.29 -4.42 9.92
C LEU A 17 -8.68 -3.82 11.18
N ALA A 18 -8.08 -4.65 12.04
CA ALA A 18 -7.34 -4.17 13.20
C ALA A 18 -6.14 -3.32 12.78
N ILE A 19 -5.33 -3.81 11.83
CA ILE A 19 -4.18 -3.06 11.31
C ILE A 19 -4.64 -1.73 10.69
N LEU A 20 -5.68 -1.73 9.86
CA LEU A 20 -6.22 -0.51 9.25
C LEU A 20 -6.61 0.53 10.30
N ARG A 21 -7.31 0.13 11.37
CA ARG A 21 -7.69 1.04 12.46
C ARG A 21 -6.47 1.68 13.10
N ASP A 22 -5.47 0.88 13.42
CA ASP A 22 -4.23 1.36 14.06
C ASP A 22 -3.47 2.33 13.13
N ARG A 23 -3.41 2.04 11.83
CA ARG A 23 -2.69 2.88 10.86
C ARG A 23 -3.43 4.16 10.51
N LEU A 24 -4.77 4.14 10.46
CA LEU A 24 -5.57 5.37 10.33
C LEU A 24 -5.39 6.27 11.55
N THR A 25 -5.36 5.69 12.76
CA THR A 25 -5.09 6.44 14.01
C THR A 25 -3.71 7.11 13.95
N ALA A 26 -2.67 6.35 13.61
CA ALA A 26 -1.31 6.87 13.48
C ALA A 26 -1.19 7.95 12.39
N PHE A 27 -1.95 7.83 11.29
CA PHE A 27 -1.99 8.85 10.24
C PHE A 27 -2.67 10.14 10.76
N GLY A 28 -3.80 10.03 11.44
CA GLY A 28 -4.49 11.18 12.03
C GLY A 28 -3.65 11.91 13.08
N GLU A 29 -2.79 11.21 13.81
CA GLU A 29 -1.85 11.79 14.77
C GLU A 29 -0.80 12.71 14.11
N LEU A 30 -0.53 12.57 12.81
CA LEU A 30 0.34 13.49 12.06
C LEU A 30 -0.33 14.83 11.74
N ILE A 31 -1.67 14.90 11.81
CA ILE A 31 -2.45 16.11 11.51
C ILE A 31 -2.60 16.93 12.79
N THR A 32 -1.53 17.60 13.19
CA THR A 32 -1.51 18.47 14.37
C THR A 32 -1.92 19.90 14.01
N ALA A 33 -2.24 20.72 15.02
CA ALA A 33 -2.64 22.12 14.79
C ALA A 33 -1.51 22.99 14.21
N ASP A 34 -0.26 22.57 14.39
CA ASP A 34 0.97 23.27 14.00
C ASP A 34 1.68 22.63 12.81
N VAL A 35 1.13 21.55 12.22
CA VAL A 35 1.73 20.90 11.05
C VAL A 35 1.69 21.82 9.83
N ASP A 36 2.79 21.87 9.08
CA ASP A 36 2.82 22.56 7.79
C ASP A 36 2.14 21.70 6.72
N LEU A 37 0.85 21.97 6.49
CA LEU A 37 0.05 21.31 5.47
C LEU A 37 0.52 21.58 4.03
N THR A 38 1.37 22.59 3.82
CA THR A 38 1.94 22.92 2.51
C THR A 38 3.28 22.21 2.26
N ALA A 39 3.79 21.49 3.25
CA ALA A 39 5.03 20.72 3.11
C ALA A 39 4.90 19.71 1.95
N PRO A 40 5.90 19.64 1.04
CA PRO A 40 5.85 18.71 -0.08
C PRO A 40 5.97 17.26 0.41
N VAL A 41 5.31 16.33 -0.29
CA VAL A 41 5.44 14.88 -0.09
C VAL A 41 6.23 14.31 -1.28
N PRO A 42 7.57 14.16 -1.18
CA PRO A 42 8.41 13.89 -2.35
C PRO A 42 8.12 12.58 -3.07
N THR A 43 7.47 11.63 -2.40
CA THR A 43 7.10 10.32 -2.96
C THR A 43 5.72 10.29 -3.61
N CYS A 44 4.99 11.41 -3.60
CA CYS A 44 3.66 11.57 -4.18
C CYS A 44 3.62 12.63 -5.30
N GLY A 45 4.75 12.90 -5.95
CA GLY A 45 4.84 13.89 -7.03
C GLY A 45 4.74 15.32 -6.51
N ASP A 46 3.83 16.12 -7.07
CA ASP A 46 3.63 17.54 -6.70
C ASP A 46 2.72 17.73 -5.47
N TRP A 47 2.38 16.65 -4.77
CA TRP A 47 1.46 16.70 -3.62
C TRP A 47 2.09 17.39 -2.42
N THR A 48 1.26 18.14 -1.72
CA THR A 48 1.49 18.62 -0.36
C THR A 48 0.97 17.63 0.67
N LEU A 49 1.29 17.85 1.95
CA LEU A 49 0.73 17.06 3.04
C LEU A 49 -0.80 17.18 3.11
N HIS A 50 -1.35 18.36 2.79
CA HIS A 50 -2.81 18.54 2.65
C HIS A 50 -3.39 17.61 1.58
N ASP A 51 -2.81 17.60 0.38
CA ASP A 51 -3.29 16.77 -0.74
C ASP A 51 -3.27 15.28 -0.37
N LEU A 52 -2.26 14.84 0.37
CA LEU A 52 -2.16 13.47 0.85
C LEU A 52 -3.25 13.12 1.87
N VAL A 53 -3.55 14.01 2.82
CA VAL A 53 -4.64 13.82 3.79
C VAL A 53 -6.00 13.82 3.07
N GLU A 54 -6.22 14.75 2.14
CA GLU A 54 -7.42 14.80 1.33
C GLU A 54 -7.61 13.51 0.53
N HIS A 55 -6.58 13.04 -0.18
CA HIS A 55 -6.62 11.77 -0.92
C HIS A 55 -7.04 10.61 -0.02
N MET A 56 -6.44 10.52 1.17
CA MET A 56 -6.74 9.44 2.09
C MET A 56 -8.19 9.49 2.60
N GLY A 57 -8.69 10.66 2.99
CA GLY A 57 -10.07 10.81 3.47
C GLY A 57 -11.12 10.65 2.35
N ARG A 58 -10.85 11.13 1.15
CA ARG A 58 -11.70 10.86 -0.04
C ARG A 58 -11.72 9.37 -0.37
N GLY A 59 -10.58 8.69 -0.26
CA GLY A 59 -10.50 7.23 -0.39
C GLY A 59 -11.34 6.49 0.66
N ASN A 60 -11.40 7.01 1.90
CA ASN A 60 -12.28 6.47 2.94
C ASN A 60 -13.76 6.60 2.54
N GLN A 61 -14.20 7.80 2.11
CA GLN A 61 -15.57 8.05 1.65
C GLN A 61 -15.95 7.16 0.45
N TRP A 62 -15.06 7.04 -0.54
CA TRP A 62 -15.26 6.18 -1.71
C TRP A 62 -15.50 4.72 -1.34
N VAL A 63 -14.75 4.17 -0.38
CA VAL A 63 -14.93 2.79 0.06
C VAL A 63 -16.21 2.60 0.88
N VAL A 64 -16.59 3.58 1.69
CA VAL A 64 -17.90 3.57 2.37
C VAL A 64 -19.01 3.45 1.34
N THR A 65 -18.98 4.27 0.29
CA THR A 65 -19.93 4.23 -0.83
C THR A 65 -19.86 2.89 -1.59
N ALA A 66 -18.66 2.35 -1.82
CA ALA A 66 -18.48 1.06 -2.50
C ALA A 66 -19.09 -0.13 -1.74
N VAL A 67 -19.06 -0.08 -0.41
CA VAL A 67 -19.63 -1.12 0.46
C VAL A 67 -21.13 -0.92 0.65
N ALA A 68 -21.57 0.31 0.96
CA ALA A 68 -22.97 0.60 1.29
C ALA A 68 -23.89 0.62 0.07
N GLU A 69 -23.39 1.12 -1.08
CA GLU A 69 -24.20 1.41 -2.26
C GLU A 69 -23.81 0.57 -3.48
N LEU A 70 -22.76 -0.26 -3.38
CA LEU A 70 -22.29 -1.13 -4.46
C LEU A 70 -21.95 -0.38 -5.77
N ARG A 71 -21.45 0.86 -5.66
CA ARG A 71 -20.99 1.67 -6.79
C ARG A 71 -19.59 2.24 -6.60
N GLY A 72 -19.01 2.74 -7.69
CA GLY A 72 -17.59 3.10 -7.77
C GLY A 72 -17.27 4.58 -7.89
N ASN A 73 -18.24 5.45 -7.67
CA ASN A 73 -18.09 6.89 -7.66
C ASN A 73 -18.53 7.43 -6.30
N ASP A 74 -17.98 8.55 -5.87
CA ASP A 74 -18.34 9.20 -4.62
C ASP A 74 -18.25 10.72 -4.79
N ASP A 75 -19.27 11.42 -4.28
CA ASP A 75 -19.38 12.88 -4.29
C ASP A 75 -19.27 13.40 -2.83
N GLY A 76 -18.38 12.79 -2.05
CA GLY A 76 -18.18 13.04 -0.63
C GLY A 76 -17.81 14.49 -0.29
N GLU A 77 -17.94 14.81 0.99
CA GLU A 77 -17.60 16.12 1.53
C GLU A 77 -16.11 16.44 1.27
N PRO A 78 -15.79 17.60 0.67
CA PRO A 78 -14.40 18.00 0.42
C PRO A 78 -13.62 18.18 1.73
N ALA A 79 -12.30 18.02 1.66
CA ALA A 79 -11.44 18.25 2.81
C ALA A 79 -11.37 19.76 3.15
N PRO A 80 -11.51 20.15 4.42
CA PRO A 80 -11.26 21.53 4.84
C PRO A 80 -9.76 21.86 4.81
N HIS A 81 -9.42 23.14 4.87
CA HIS A 81 -8.02 23.61 4.85
C HIS A 81 -7.47 23.98 6.23
N ASP A 82 -8.34 24.26 7.21
CA ASP A 82 -7.92 24.47 8.58
C ASP A 82 -7.41 23.15 9.19
N PRO A 83 -6.23 23.11 9.84
CA PRO A 83 -5.67 21.86 10.36
C PRO A 83 -6.57 21.14 11.38
N ALA A 84 -7.27 21.87 12.25
CA ALA A 84 -8.12 21.25 13.26
C ALA A 84 -9.41 20.70 12.63
N GLU A 85 -9.99 21.44 11.68
CA GLU A 85 -11.14 20.95 10.90
C GLU A 85 -10.76 19.75 10.02
N LEU A 86 -9.56 19.77 9.41
CA LEU A 86 -9.03 18.70 8.57
C LEU A 86 -8.81 17.44 9.38
N ARG A 87 -8.22 17.56 10.57
CA ARG A 87 -8.07 16.44 11.51
C ARG A 87 -9.44 15.85 11.86
N ALA A 88 -10.40 16.68 12.25
CA ALA A 88 -11.74 16.22 12.59
C ALA A 88 -12.46 15.57 11.41
N TRP A 89 -12.27 16.08 10.19
CA TRP A 89 -12.81 15.48 8.97
C TRP A 89 -12.16 14.12 8.67
N PHE A 90 -10.84 14.02 8.77
CA PHE A 90 -10.11 12.78 8.57
C PHE A 90 -10.55 11.69 9.55
N ASP A 91 -10.69 12.02 10.83
CA ASP A 91 -11.16 11.10 11.87
C ASP A 91 -12.58 10.60 11.57
N ARG A 92 -13.51 11.50 11.20
CA ARG A 92 -14.89 11.11 10.83
C ARG A 92 -14.91 10.15 9.63
N THR A 93 -14.14 10.43 8.58
CA THR A 93 -14.09 9.55 7.39
C THR A 93 -13.45 8.21 7.73
N SER A 94 -12.45 8.19 8.59
CA SER A 94 -11.77 6.98 9.06
C SER A 94 -12.69 6.09 9.89
N ASP A 95 -13.46 6.66 10.81
CA ASP A 95 -14.47 5.95 11.61
C ASP A 95 -15.58 5.35 10.73
N ALA A 96 -16.04 6.11 9.73
CA ALA A 96 -17.02 5.64 8.77
C ALA A 96 -16.48 4.46 7.94
N LEU A 97 -15.22 4.54 7.48
CA LEU A 97 -14.55 3.45 6.77
C LEU A 97 -14.45 2.19 7.64
N VAL A 98 -13.94 2.31 8.87
CA VAL A 98 -13.79 1.18 9.79
C VAL A 98 -15.16 0.55 10.10
N THR A 99 -16.19 1.37 10.26
CA THR A 99 -17.57 0.90 10.48
C THR A 99 -18.08 0.11 9.27
N ALA A 100 -17.98 0.66 8.05
CA ALA A 100 -18.40 -0.01 6.83
C ALA A 100 -17.65 -1.34 6.63
N LEU A 101 -16.35 -1.36 6.91
CA LEU A 101 -15.53 -2.55 6.76
C LEU A 101 -15.69 -3.56 7.90
N SER A 102 -16.43 -3.26 8.96
CA SER A 102 -16.69 -4.21 10.05
C SER A 102 -17.69 -5.32 9.68
N ALA A 103 -18.42 -5.18 8.57
CA ALA A 103 -19.28 -6.24 8.01
C ALA A 103 -18.49 -7.51 7.65
N ASP A 104 -19.17 -8.65 7.49
CA ASP A 104 -18.54 -9.93 7.13
C ASP A 104 -17.63 -9.76 5.88
N PRO A 105 -16.35 -10.21 5.91
CA PRO A 105 -15.44 -10.13 4.76
C PRO A 105 -15.96 -10.71 3.45
N ALA A 106 -16.89 -11.66 3.50
CA ALA A 106 -17.53 -12.27 2.34
C ALA A 106 -18.69 -11.43 1.77
N THR A 107 -19.15 -10.41 2.50
CA THR A 107 -20.19 -9.47 2.04
C THR A 107 -19.76 -8.83 0.73
N GLN A 108 -20.69 -8.77 -0.23
CA GLN A 108 -20.44 -8.15 -1.53
C GLN A 108 -20.15 -6.65 -1.36
N ALA A 109 -19.20 -6.14 -2.13
CA ALA A 109 -18.89 -4.72 -2.27
C ALA A 109 -18.51 -4.43 -3.72
N TRP A 110 -18.73 -3.22 -4.20
CA TRP A 110 -18.15 -2.81 -5.49
C TRP A 110 -16.63 -2.69 -5.37
N THR A 111 -15.86 -3.04 -6.41
CA THR A 111 -14.40 -2.83 -6.42
C THR A 111 -13.93 -2.32 -7.79
N PHE A 112 -12.79 -1.64 -7.82
CA PHE A 112 -12.22 -1.04 -9.03
C PHE A 112 -11.59 -2.04 -10.01
N THR A 113 -11.47 -3.30 -9.61
CA THR A 113 -10.80 -4.35 -10.37
C THR A 113 -11.72 -5.56 -10.59
N ARG A 114 -11.41 -6.35 -11.61
CA ARG A 114 -12.01 -7.67 -11.84
C ARG A 114 -11.05 -8.82 -11.50
N LEU A 115 -9.80 -8.48 -11.15
CA LEU A 115 -8.73 -9.44 -10.84
C LEU A 115 -8.81 -10.00 -9.42
N ALA A 116 -9.73 -9.49 -8.59
CA ALA A 116 -9.93 -9.92 -7.21
C ALA A 116 -11.43 -9.99 -6.87
N PRO A 117 -11.82 -10.76 -5.83
CA PRO A 117 -13.21 -10.83 -5.38
C PRO A 117 -13.80 -9.46 -5.04
N ARG A 118 -15.08 -9.29 -5.35
CA ARG A 118 -15.84 -8.07 -5.10
C ARG A 118 -16.49 -8.08 -3.72
N THR A 119 -15.67 -7.97 -2.68
CA THR A 119 -16.11 -8.14 -1.29
C THR A 119 -15.53 -7.11 -0.32
N VAL A 120 -16.11 -7.02 0.88
CA VAL A 120 -15.57 -6.23 1.99
C VAL A 120 -14.13 -6.66 2.34
N GLY A 121 -13.84 -7.95 2.27
CA GLY A 121 -12.49 -8.49 2.51
C GLY A 121 -11.43 -7.93 1.57
N PHE A 122 -11.78 -7.67 0.30
CA PHE A 122 -10.90 -6.98 -0.65
C PHE A 122 -10.56 -5.58 -0.16
N TRP A 123 -11.57 -4.79 0.24
CA TRP A 123 -11.36 -3.43 0.69
C TRP A 123 -10.58 -3.35 2.00
N ARG A 124 -10.79 -4.27 2.94
CA ARG A 124 -9.99 -4.36 4.16
C ARG A 124 -8.50 -4.46 3.81
N ARG A 125 -8.12 -5.42 2.96
CA ARG A 125 -6.73 -5.62 2.55
C ARG A 125 -6.19 -4.40 1.79
N ARG A 126 -6.91 -3.94 0.77
CA ARG A 126 -6.48 -2.81 -0.07
C ARG A 126 -6.31 -1.52 0.73
N ARG A 127 -7.31 -1.14 1.54
CA ARG A 127 -7.21 0.08 2.36
C ARG A 127 -6.13 -0.02 3.42
N THR A 128 -5.85 -1.22 3.95
CA THR A 128 -4.71 -1.41 4.86
C THR A 128 -3.40 -1.05 4.17
N HIS A 129 -3.11 -1.65 3.02
CA HIS A 129 -1.87 -1.41 2.29
C HIS A 129 -1.72 0.02 1.82
N GLU A 130 -2.80 0.66 1.38
CA GLU A 130 -2.78 2.05 0.95
C GLU A 130 -2.52 2.98 2.13
N THR A 131 -3.18 2.75 3.27
CA THR A 131 -2.97 3.53 4.50
C THR A 131 -1.55 3.37 5.02
N VAL A 132 -0.99 2.16 4.98
CA VAL A 132 0.40 1.90 5.40
C VAL A 132 1.39 2.63 4.50
N MET A 133 1.20 2.57 3.19
CA MET A 133 2.10 3.22 2.24
C MET A 133 2.04 4.74 2.37
N HIS A 134 0.85 5.32 2.45
CA HIS A 134 0.70 6.77 2.57
C HIS A 134 1.03 7.30 3.97
N LEU A 135 0.87 6.48 5.02
CA LEU A 135 1.45 6.80 6.33
C LEU A 135 2.97 6.89 6.24
N TRP A 136 3.61 5.94 5.55
CA TRP A 136 5.04 6.00 5.30
C TRP A 136 5.42 7.24 4.49
N ASP A 137 4.66 7.60 3.44
CA ASP A 137 4.90 8.81 2.63
C ASP A 137 4.84 10.09 3.48
N ALA A 138 3.82 10.22 4.35
CA ALA A 138 3.67 11.35 5.26
C ALA A 138 4.82 11.42 6.27
N GLN A 139 5.16 10.30 6.90
CA GLN A 139 6.27 10.25 7.84
C GLN A 139 7.62 10.52 7.15
N PHE A 140 7.81 10.08 5.91
CA PHE A 140 9.01 10.36 5.13
C PHE A 140 9.16 11.86 4.85
N ALA A 141 8.07 12.52 4.43
CA ALA A 141 8.04 13.97 4.24
C ALA A 141 8.37 14.74 5.54
N LEU A 142 7.94 14.21 6.68
CA LEU A 142 8.20 14.80 8.01
C LEU A 142 9.53 14.35 8.66
N GLY A 143 10.31 13.49 8.00
CA GLY A 143 11.59 12.99 8.51
C GLY A 143 11.48 11.97 9.66
N THR A 144 10.32 11.33 9.83
CA THR A 144 10.01 10.37 10.90
C THR A 144 9.60 8.99 10.39
N ALA A 145 9.93 8.64 9.15
CA ALA A 145 9.56 7.36 8.54
C ALA A 145 10.01 6.16 9.38
N ALA A 146 9.04 5.28 9.69
CA ALA A 146 9.29 4.01 10.35
C ALA A 146 9.25 2.84 9.35
N PRO A 147 10.00 1.76 9.58
CA PRO A 147 9.90 0.56 8.75
C PRO A 147 8.49 -0.04 8.77
N ILE A 148 8.04 -0.53 7.61
CA ILE A 148 6.80 -1.30 7.49
C ILE A 148 7.05 -2.72 8.05
N ASP A 149 6.07 -3.29 8.76
CA ASP A 149 6.13 -4.66 9.26
C ASP A 149 6.43 -5.64 8.12
N ALA A 150 7.37 -6.57 8.33
CA ALA A 150 7.88 -7.43 7.27
C ALA A 150 6.80 -8.36 6.68
N ALA A 151 5.93 -8.90 7.53
CA ALA A 151 4.86 -9.79 7.07
C ALA A 151 3.80 -9.01 6.28
N LEU A 152 3.45 -7.80 6.74
CA LEU A 152 2.54 -6.91 6.02
C LEU A 152 3.15 -6.45 4.68
N ALA A 153 4.44 -6.13 4.66
CA ALA A 153 5.13 -5.76 3.44
C ALA A 153 5.13 -6.90 2.41
N ASP A 154 5.35 -8.13 2.85
CA ASP A 154 5.30 -9.33 2.02
C ASP A 154 3.93 -9.60 1.38
N ASP A 155 2.85 -9.33 2.12
CA ASP A 155 1.49 -9.38 1.57
C ASP A 155 1.25 -8.22 0.58
N GLY A 156 1.81 -7.05 0.84
CA GLY A 156 1.79 -5.91 -0.10
C GLY A 156 2.49 -6.23 -1.41
N ILE A 157 3.66 -6.90 -1.36
CA ILE A 157 4.37 -7.37 -2.55
C ILE A 157 3.50 -8.37 -3.34
N ALA A 158 2.80 -9.27 -2.63
CA ALA A 158 1.86 -10.20 -3.26
C ALA A 158 0.80 -9.45 -4.05
N GLU A 159 0.21 -8.41 -3.46
CA GLU A 159 -0.81 -7.61 -4.13
C GLU A 159 -0.33 -6.88 -5.39
N VAL A 160 0.91 -6.40 -5.36
CA VAL A 160 1.50 -5.78 -6.55
C VAL A 160 1.47 -6.76 -7.71
N PHE A 161 1.97 -7.99 -7.50
CA PHE A 161 2.06 -8.98 -8.58
C PHE A 161 0.74 -9.66 -8.91
N ASP A 162 -0.11 -9.92 -7.93
CA ASP A 162 -1.40 -10.61 -8.11
C ASP A 162 -2.46 -9.71 -8.76
N MET A 163 -2.35 -8.38 -8.60
CA MET A 163 -3.38 -7.45 -9.04
C MET A 163 -2.83 -6.22 -9.75
N PHE A 164 -1.95 -5.42 -9.13
CA PHE A 164 -1.65 -4.09 -9.67
C PHE A 164 -0.84 -4.13 -10.96
N ALA A 165 0.17 -4.99 -11.04
CA ALA A 165 1.00 -5.10 -12.23
C ALA A 165 0.16 -5.49 -13.45
N GLN A 166 -0.70 -6.51 -13.32
CA GLN A 166 -1.64 -6.88 -14.39
C GLN A 166 -2.66 -5.78 -14.66
N ARG A 167 -3.15 -5.08 -13.62
CA ARG A 167 -4.07 -3.95 -13.80
C ARG A 167 -3.44 -2.79 -14.58
N MET A 168 -2.16 -2.48 -14.38
CA MET A 168 -1.47 -1.43 -15.12
C MET A 168 -1.32 -1.81 -16.60
N ILE A 169 -1.05 -3.09 -16.88
CA ILE A 169 -1.07 -3.66 -18.24
C ILE A 169 -2.47 -3.53 -18.87
N ASP A 170 -3.53 -3.96 -18.17
CA ASP A 170 -4.90 -3.91 -18.68
C ASP A 170 -5.38 -2.46 -18.96
N ARG A 171 -4.80 -1.47 -18.27
CA ARG A 171 -5.05 -0.04 -18.47
C ARG A 171 -4.19 0.60 -19.58
N GLY A 172 -3.25 -0.15 -20.17
CA GLY A 172 -2.31 0.37 -21.16
C GLY A 172 -1.25 1.31 -20.59
N LEU A 173 -1.00 1.25 -19.27
CA LEU A 173 0.01 2.06 -18.58
C LEU A 173 1.35 1.34 -18.44
N ALA A 174 1.37 0.02 -18.58
CA ALA A 174 2.56 -0.82 -18.55
C ALA A 174 2.51 -1.87 -19.67
N THR A 175 3.67 -2.42 -20.04
CA THR A 175 3.78 -3.56 -20.94
C THR A 175 4.08 -4.85 -20.15
N PRO A 176 3.58 -6.02 -20.59
CA PRO A 176 4.03 -7.29 -20.02
C PRO A 176 5.54 -7.43 -20.13
N PRO A 177 6.24 -7.88 -19.08
CA PRO A 177 7.69 -8.05 -19.12
C PRO A 177 8.09 -9.18 -20.07
N GLU A 178 9.20 -9.00 -20.80
CA GLU A 178 9.74 -9.99 -21.73
C GLU A 178 10.59 -11.08 -21.03
N ALA A 179 11.03 -10.80 -19.80
CA ALA A 179 11.79 -11.70 -18.94
C ALA A 179 11.09 -11.86 -17.58
N ALA A 180 11.64 -12.74 -16.74
CA ALA A 180 11.21 -12.91 -15.37
C ALA A 180 12.30 -12.46 -14.38
N VAL A 181 11.87 -11.91 -13.25
CA VAL A 181 12.75 -11.53 -12.13
C VAL A 181 12.24 -12.17 -10.84
N GLN A 182 13.16 -12.69 -10.02
CA GLN A 182 12.86 -13.13 -8.66
C GLN A 182 13.01 -11.97 -7.67
N VAL A 183 12.06 -11.88 -6.76
CA VAL A 183 12.02 -10.92 -5.65
C VAL A 183 12.05 -11.73 -4.37
N ARG A 184 13.14 -11.59 -3.59
CA ARG A 184 13.39 -12.35 -2.37
C ARG A 184 13.40 -11.45 -1.15
N SER A 185 12.39 -11.58 -0.31
CA SER A 185 12.34 -10.98 1.03
C SER A 185 13.27 -11.72 1.98
N THR A 186 14.34 -11.06 2.42
CA THR A 186 15.42 -11.68 3.21
C THR A 186 15.06 -11.97 4.66
N ASP A 187 14.14 -11.20 5.23
CA ASP A 187 13.66 -11.26 6.62
C ASP A 187 12.49 -12.23 6.82
N THR A 188 11.71 -12.51 5.78
CA THR A 188 10.62 -13.50 5.79
C THR A 188 10.97 -14.80 5.05
N GLY A 189 11.95 -14.77 4.16
CA GLY A 189 12.33 -15.88 3.28
C GLY A 189 11.40 -16.09 2.09
N THR A 190 10.41 -15.23 1.88
CA THR A 190 9.47 -15.31 0.75
C THR A 190 10.18 -15.01 -0.57
N ILE A 191 9.91 -15.82 -1.60
CA ILE A 191 10.40 -15.61 -2.96
C ILE A 191 9.19 -15.53 -3.88
N ARG A 192 9.15 -14.52 -4.74
CA ARG A 192 8.13 -14.36 -5.78
C ARG A 192 8.80 -14.14 -7.13
N THR A 193 8.17 -14.62 -8.19
CA THR A 193 8.63 -14.38 -9.56
C THR A 193 7.63 -13.48 -10.25
N TYR A 194 8.10 -12.38 -10.83
CA TYR A 194 7.32 -11.52 -11.71
C TYR A 194 7.81 -11.69 -13.15
N GLY A 195 6.89 -11.90 -14.10
CA GLY A 195 7.20 -12.23 -15.49
C GLY A 195 7.07 -13.73 -15.80
N LYS A 196 7.34 -14.10 -17.06
CA LYS A 196 7.21 -15.48 -17.56
C LYS A 196 8.58 -16.07 -17.90
N GLY A 197 8.71 -17.39 -17.75
CA GLY A 197 9.95 -18.12 -18.06
C GLY A 197 10.88 -18.25 -16.85
N GLU A 198 12.10 -18.71 -17.11
CA GLU A 198 13.16 -18.79 -16.10
C GLU A 198 13.61 -17.39 -15.71
N PRO A 199 13.70 -17.05 -14.40
CA PRO A 199 14.19 -15.76 -13.96
C PRO A 199 15.61 -15.48 -14.45
N THR A 200 15.82 -14.33 -15.08
CA THR A 200 17.14 -13.88 -15.56
C THR A 200 17.95 -13.24 -14.42
N ALA A 201 17.26 -12.74 -13.40
CA ALA A 201 17.85 -12.12 -12.23
C ALA A 201 17.02 -12.33 -10.95
N GLU A 202 17.68 -12.09 -9.83
CA GLU A 202 17.07 -11.99 -8.51
C GLU A 202 17.46 -10.67 -7.85
N ILE A 203 16.48 -9.99 -7.23
CA ILE A 203 16.69 -8.90 -6.29
C ILE A 203 16.28 -9.35 -4.88
N ALA A 204 17.14 -9.08 -3.90
CA ALA A 204 16.92 -9.45 -2.50
C ALA A 204 17.16 -8.26 -1.56
N ALA A 205 16.24 -8.06 -0.61
CA ALA A 205 16.31 -7.05 0.46
C ALA A 205 15.27 -7.40 1.55
N PRO A 206 15.19 -6.67 2.68
CA PRO A 206 14.05 -6.76 3.59
C PRO A 206 12.72 -6.50 2.87
N ALA A 207 11.63 -7.15 3.28
CA ALA A 207 10.34 -7.06 2.59
C ALA A 207 9.83 -5.61 2.47
N ALA A 208 10.05 -4.78 3.49
CA ALA A 208 9.67 -3.36 3.47
C ALA A 208 10.38 -2.59 2.36
N ASP A 209 11.68 -2.82 2.16
CA ASP A 209 12.46 -2.15 1.11
C ASP A 209 12.01 -2.59 -0.28
N LEU A 210 11.73 -3.88 -0.47
CA LEU A 210 11.19 -4.40 -1.73
C LEU A 210 9.81 -3.82 -2.03
N LEU A 211 8.94 -3.69 -1.03
CA LEU A 211 7.64 -3.05 -1.21
C LEU A 211 7.81 -1.57 -1.62
N LEU A 212 8.69 -0.83 -0.95
CA LEU A 212 8.97 0.57 -1.30
C LEU A 212 9.56 0.69 -2.72
N LEU A 213 10.40 -0.25 -3.15
CA LEU A 213 10.87 -0.32 -4.54
C LEU A 213 9.72 -0.50 -5.52
N LEU A 214 8.84 -1.47 -5.28
CA LEU A 214 7.72 -1.76 -6.21
C LEU A 214 6.71 -0.62 -6.30
N TRP A 215 6.60 0.20 -5.25
CA TRP A 215 5.83 1.42 -5.23
C TRP A 215 6.66 2.67 -5.59
N GLN A 216 7.85 2.54 -6.17
CA GLN A 216 8.68 3.66 -6.66
C GLN A 216 9.08 4.68 -5.59
N ARG A 217 9.15 4.28 -4.31
CA ARG A 217 9.66 5.10 -3.19
C ARG A 217 11.13 4.86 -2.88
N LYS A 218 11.72 3.79 -3.41
CA LYS A 218 13.14 3.46 -3.25
C LYS A 218 13.71 2.99 -4.59
N PRO A 219 14.81 3.56 -5.09
CA PRO A 219 15.36 3.17 -6.38
C PRO A 219 16.02 1.79 -6.30
N SER A 220 15.94 0.97 -7.36
CA SER A 220 16.60 -0.34 -7.44
C SER A 220 18.13 -0.30 -7.33
N SER A 221 18.71 0.90 -7.46
CA SER A 221 20.13 1.20 -7.27
C SER A 221 20.55 1.43 -5.83
N ASP A 222 19.60 1.49 -4.88
CA ASP A 222 19.91 1.63 -3.46
C ASP A 222 20.80 0.45 -2.98
N PRO A 223 21.86 0.72 -2.19
CA PRO A 223 22.79 -0.31 -1.74
C PRO A 223 22.16 -1.37 -0.83
N ALA A 224 20.94 -1.17 -0.32
CA ALA A 224 20.19 -2.19 0.41
C ALA A 224 19.77 -3.38 -0.48
N PHE A 225 19.73 -3.21 -1.81
CA PHE A 225 19.32 -4.25 -2.73
C PHE A 225 20.52 -5.08 -3.22
N ALA A 226 20.48 -6.37 -2.93
CA ALA A 226 21.42 -7.35 -3.47
C ALA A 226 20.87 -7.93 -4.78
N TRP A 227 21.65 -7.80 -5.85
CA TRP A 227 21.33 -8.35 -7.17
C TRP A 227 22.15 -9.60 -7.49
N GLN A 228 21.51 -10.59 -8.08
CA GLN A 228 22.15 -11.77 -8.67
C GLN A 228 21.63 -11.98 -10.10
N GLY A 229 22.47 -12.54 -10.98
CA GLY A 229 22.13 -12.74 -12.39
C GLY A 229 22.25 -11.47 -13.25
N ASP A 230 21.40 -11.35 -14.27
CA ASP A 230 21.40 -10.23 -15.21
C ASP A 230 20.62 -9.03 -14.66
N ARG A 231 21.32 -8.17 -13.91
CA ARG A 231 20.72 -6.99 -13.28
C ARG A 231 20.01 -6.06 -14.27
N GLU A 232 20.56 -5.84 -15.46
CA GLU A 232 19.95 -4.95 -16.46
C GLU A 232 18.60 -5.53 -16.93
N SER A 233 18.53 -6.84 -17.17
CA SER A 233 17.29 -7.53 -17.46
C SER A 233 16.29 -7.43 -16.30
N GLY A 234 16.73 -7.63 -15.06
CA GLY A 234 15.88 -7.51 -13.87
C GLY A 234 15.35 -6.09 -13.64
N GLU A 235 16.18 -5.06 -13.81
CA GLU A 235 15.78 -3.66 -13.73
C GLU A 235 14.77 -3.31 -14.83
N SER A 236 14.97 -3.80 -16.06
CA SER A 236 14.02 -3.64 -17.17
C SER A 236 12.64 -4.22 -16.85
N VAL A 237 12.58 -5.41 -16.22
CA VAL A 237 11.33 -6.03 -15.77
C VAL A 237 10.60 -5.18 -14.72
N LEU A 238 11.33 -4.43 -13.89
CA LEU A 238 10.77 -3.58 -12.81
C LEU A 238 10.62 -2.10 -13.20
N ALA A 239 11.04 -1.68 -14.39
CA ALA A 239 11.10 -0.27 -14.79
C ALA A 239 9.73 0.37 -15.10
N GLY A 240 8.71 -0.42 -15.45
CA GLY A 240 7.36 0.07 -15.75
C GLY A 240 6.55 0.39 -14.49
N PRO A 241 5.44 1.15 -14.60
CA PRO A 241 4.54 1.36 -13.47
C PRO A 241 3.86 0.02 -13.13
N LEU A 242 4.34 -0.64 -12.08
CA LEU A 242 3.72 -1.85 -11.52
C LEU A 242 2.51 -1.51 -10.66
N THR A 243 2.45 -0.26 -10.19
CA THR A 243 1.41 0.29 -9.32
C THR A 243 0.82 1.56 -9.95
N PRO A 244 -0.37 2.01 -9.49
CA PRO A 244 -1.00 3.24 -9.98
C PRO A 244 -0.20 4.50 -9.72
#